data_AF-E2BCU5-F1
#
_entry.id   AF-E2BCU5-F1
#
_cell.length_a   1.000
_cell.length_b   1.000
_cell.length_c   1.000
_cell.angle_alpha   90.00
_cell.angle_beta   90.00
_cell.angle_gamma   90.00
#
_symmetry.space_group_name_H-M   'P 1'
#
loop_
_entity.id
_entity.type
_entity.pdbx_description
1 polymer ?
#
loop_
_entity_poly.entity_id
_entity_poly.type
_entity_poly.pdbx_seq_one_letter_code
_entity_poly.pdbx_strand_id
1 'polypeptide(L)'
;MTFQYVEPEILDIDTLNNTKRADREVLFFNRVPKVGSQTFMELLRRLSIRNLFSFNRDRVQRVETIRLAPIEQLQLARMVSSYSEPSVYVKHVCFTNFTEFHLPEPIYINIVRDPVERVISWYYYVRAPWYYVERKQIFPDLPLPDPNWLKKDFEICVLKGDRECRYLQGEIHEGIGDHRRQTLFFCGHSEKCTPFNTVGALERAKLAVEKHYAVVGVLEDMNTTLTVLENYIPRFFQGATDVYYDQVNSFMRINRNFFKPPVSEEVKNLVRNNFTREVEFYQFCKQRLYRQYRALKLASTNLPSVNNHL
;
A
#
# COMPACT_ATOMS: atom_id res chain seq x y z
N MET A 1 -19.08 36.27 20.07
CA MET A 1 -19.09 34.79 20.09
C MET A 1 -19.44 34.31 18.69
N THR A 2 -18.45 33.87 17.93
CA THR A 2 -18.66 33.25 16.61
C THR A 2 -19.05 31.80 16.83
N PHE A 3 -20.33 31.48 16.62
CA PHE A 3 -20.80 30.10 16.55
C PHE A 3 -20.22 29.47 15.29
N GLN A 4 -19.22 28.62 15.46
CA GLN A 4 -18.72 27.77 14.40
C GLN A 4 -19.74 26.63 14.24
N TYR A 5 -20.61 26.75 13.23
CA TYR A 5 -21.46 25.64 12.82
C TYR A 5 -20.56 24.51 12.32
N VAL A 6 -20.34 23.50 13.17
CA VAL A 6 -19.79 22.22 12.75
C VAL A 6 -20.98 21.45 12.19
N GLU A 7 -21.11 21.48 10.86
CA GLU A 7 -22.08 20.62 10.17
C GLU A 7 -21.77 19.16 10.58
N PRO A 8 -22.74 18.39 11.10
CA PRO A 8 -22.48 17.01 11.48
C PRO A 8 -22.10 16.24 10.23
N GLU A 9 -20.86 15.73 10.21
CA GLU A 9 -20.36 14.92 9.12
C GLU A 9 -21.22 13.66 8.98
N ILE A 10 -22.10 13.63 7.97
CA ILE A 10 -22.92 12.46 7.66
C ILE A 10 -22.00 11.41 7.05
N LEU A 11 -21.57 10.46 7.88
CA LEU A 11 -20.77 9.32 7.48
C LEU A 11 -21.70 8.20 7.01
N ASP A 12 -21.87 8.09 5.69
CA ASP A 12 -22.62 7.01 5.07
C ASP A 12 -21.68 5.93 4.50
N ILE A 13 -21.96 4.66 4.80
CA ILE A 13 -21.15 3.51 4.36
C ILE A 13 -21.13 3.45 2.83
N ASP A 14 -22.27 3.72 2.18
CA ASP A 14 -22.39 3.57 0.74
C ASP A 14 -21.60 4.66 0.00
N THR A 15 -21.61 5.90 0.50
CA THR A 15 -20.77 6.96 -0.07
C THR A 15 -19.26 6.69 0.05
N LEU A 16 -18.83 5.98 1.10
CA LEU A 16 -17.41 5.69 1.36
C LEU A 16 -16.92 4.37 0.75
N ASN A 17 -17.83 3.56 0.19
CA ASN A 17 -17.54 2.24 -0.36
C ASN A 17 -17.46 2.25 -1.90
N ASN A 18 -16.25 2.45 -2.42
CA ASN A 18 -16.01 2.40 -3.87
C ASN A 18 -16.12 0.99 -4.48
N THR A 19 -16.25 -0.08 -3.68
CA THR A 19 -16.42 -1.45 -4.20
C THR A 19 -17.63 -1.57 -5.13
N LYS A 20 -18.71 -0.83 -4.85
CA LYS A 20 -19.93 -0.78 -5.67
C LYS A 20 -19.72 -0.13 -7.04
N ARG A 21 -18.61 0.58 -7.24
CA ARG A 21 -18.23 1.23 -8.51
C ARG A 21 -17.39 0.33 -9.40
N ALA A 22 -16.92 -0.82 -8.90
CA ALA A 22 -16.19 -1.78 -9.72
C ALA A 22 -17.15 -2.51 -10.66
N ASP A 23 -16.73 -2.70 -11.90
CA ASP A 23 -17.52 -3.40 -12.92
C ASP A 23 -17.38 -4.93 -12.82
N ARG A 24 -16.38 -5.41 -12.05
CA ARG A 24 -16.00 -6.82 -11.96
C ARG A 24 -15.55 -7.22 -10.57
N GLU A 25 -15.79 -8.46 -10.19
CA GLU A 25 -15.25 -9.09 -8.98
C GLU A 25 -13.78 -9.52 -9.17
N VAL A 26 -12.94 -8.59 -9.62
CA VAL A 26 -11.49 -8.75 -9.68
C VAL A 26 -10.86 -7.75 -8.73
N LEU A 27 -10.26 -8.23 -7.64
CA LEU A 27 -9.55 -7.41 -6.67
C LEU A 27 -8.12 -7.15 -7.16
N PHE A 28 -7.75 -5.90 -7.35
CA PHE A 28 -6.40 -5.51 -7.76
C PHE A 28 -5.64 -4.84 -6.61
N PHE A 29 -4.61 -5.52 -6.11
CA PHE A 29 -3.68 -5.00 -5.12
C PHE A 29 -2.37 -4.54 -5.79
N ASN A 30 -2.32 -3.27 -6.20
CA ASN A 30 -1.14 -2.63 -6.77
C ASN A 30 -0.13 -2.24 -5.66
N ARG A 31 0.40 -3.26 -4.98
CA ARG A 31 1.08 -3.17 -3.70
C ARG A 31 2.28 -2.21 -3.68
N VAL A 32 2.33 -1.37 -2.64
CA VAL A 32 3.53 -0.58 -2.31
C VAL A 32 4.60 -1.49 -1.66
N PRO A 33 5.90 -1.27 -1.92
CA PRO A 33 6.97 -1.91 -1.17
C PRO A 33 7.02 -1.49 0.31
N LYS A 34 7.35 -2.44 1.18
CA LYS A 34 7.62 -2.23 2.63
C LYS A 34 6.45 -1.76 3.48
N VAL A 35 5.22 -1.97 3.00
CA VAL A 35 3.95 -1.75 3.74
C VAL A 35 3.37 -3.05 4.33
N GLY A 36 4.20 -4.07 4.58
CA GLY A 36 3.72 -5.39 5.02
C GLY A 36 3.05 -6.22 3.91
N SER A 37 3.22 -5.81 2.65
CA SER A 37 2.53 -6.39 1.50
C SER A 37 2.82 -7.88 1.24
N GLN A 38 3.93 -8.45 1.74
CA GLN A 38 4.16 -9.90 1.69
C GLN A 38 3.25 -10.67 2.66
N THR A 39 3.09 -10.17 3.89
CA THR A 39 2.18 -10.77 4.88
C THR A 39 0.74 -10.67 4.38
N PHE A 40 0.35 -9.52 3.85
CA PHE A 40 -1.00 -9.33 3.32
C PHE A 40 -1.28 -10.17 2.08
N MET A 41 -0.28 -10.40 1.22
CA MET A 41 -0.38 -11.32 0.09
C MET A 41 -0.58 -12.78 0.55
N GLU A 42 0.10 -13.21 1.62
CA GLU A 42 -0.11 -14.53 2.21
C GLU A 42 -1.50 -14.66 2.86
N LEU A 43 -2.01 -13.59 3.48
CA LEU A 43 -3.39 -13.52 3.95
C LEU A 43 -4.38 -13.73 2.78
N LEU A 44 -4.22 -12.99 1.68
CA LEU A 44 -5.04 -13.14 0.48
C LEU A 44 -4.98 -14.56 -0.10
N ARG A 45 -3.80 -15.19 -0.12
CA ARG A 45 -3.64 -16.58 -0.60
C ARG A 45 -4.43 -17.58 0.26
N ARG A 46 -4.54 -17.35 1.56
CA ARG A 46 -5.30 -18.22 2.47
C ARG A 46 -6.80 -17.95 2.38
N LEU A 47 -7.16 -16.67 2.30
CA LEU A 47 -8.54 -16.27 2.05
C LEU A 47 -9.06 -16.77 0.70
N SER A 48 -8.19 -16.94 -0.30
CA SER A 48 -8.59 -17.51 -1.59
C SER A 48 -9.13 -18.93 -1.47
N ILE A 49 -8.57 -19.71 -0.52
CA ILE A 49 -9.02 -21.05 -0.19
C ILE A 49 -10.32 -20.99 0.61
N ARG A 50 -10.39 -20.11 1.62
CA ARG A 50 -11.58 -19.97 2.50
C ARG A 50 -12.81 -19.44 1.75
N ASN A 51 -12.61 -18.42 0.91
CA ASN A 51 -13.66 -17.64 0.27
C ASN A 51 -13.84 -17.98 -1.22
N LEU A 52 -13.15 -19.02 -1.71
CA LEU A 52 -13.30 -19.61 -3.05
C LEU A 52 -13.08 -18.61 -4.19
N PHE A 53 -11.93 -17.95 -4.20
CA PHE A 53 -11.51 -17.06 -5.30
C PHE A 53 -10.13 -17.46 -5.86
N SER A 54 -9.86 -17.06 -7.10
CA SER A 54 -8.57 -17.32 -7.73
C SER A 54 -7.50 -16.34 -7.24
N PHE A 55 -6.31 -16.84 -6.88
CA PHE A 55 -5.20 -16.00 -6.42
C PHE A 55 -4.10 -15.91 -7.49
N ASN A 56 -3.88 -14.72 -8.03
CA ASN A 56 -2.88 -14.44 -9.06
C ASN A 56 -1.88 -13.38 -8.57
N ARG A 57 -0.62 -13.51 -8.99
CA ARG A 57 0.44 -12.52 -8.70
C ARG A 57 1.41 -12.42 -9.87
N ASP A 58 2.10 -11.30 -9.94
CA ASP A 58 3.17 -11.13 -10.91
C ASP A 58 4.35 -12.10 -10.66
N ARG A 59 5.08 -12.40 -11.73
CA ARG A 59 6.28 -13.25 -11.68
C ARG A 59 7.46 -12.45 -11.11
N VAL A 60 8.43 -13.16 -10.54
CA VAL A 60 9.67 -12.53 -10.06
C VAL A 60 10.46 -12.02 -11.26
N GLN A 61 10.77 -10.72 -11.26
CA GLN A 61 11.54 -10.05 -12.31
C GLN A 61 12.93 -9.64 -11.80
N ARG A 62 13.89 -9.51 -12.73
CA ARG A 62 15.23 -8.99 -12.41
C ARG A 62 15.16 -7.54 -11.96
N VAL A 63 14.38 -6.71 -12.62
CA VAL A 63 14.10 -5.34 -12.23
C VAL A 63 12.59 -5.19 -12.21
N GLU A 64 12.06 -4.65 -11.12
CA GLU A 64 10.63 -4.38 -11.01
C GLU A 64 10.32 -3.05 -11.71
N THR A 65 9.58 -3.11 -12.81
CA THR A 65 9.11 -1.91 -13.50
C THR A 65 7.77 -1.48 -12.90
N ILE A 66 7.78 -0.37 -12.14
CA ILE A 66 6.59 0.11 -11.42
C ILE A 66 5.77 1.14 -12.22
N ARG A 67 6.39 1.93 -13.10
CA ARG A 67 5.71 2.84 -14.03
C ARG A 67 5.77 2.23 -15.43
N LEU A 68 4.62 2.13 -16.07
CA LEU A 68 4.45 1.43 -17.33
C LEU A 68 4.25 2.42 -18.46
N ALA A 69 4.82 2.14 -19.64
CA ALA A 69 4.47 2.86 -20.85
C ALA A 69 2.97 2.63 -21.20
N PRO A 70 2.32 3.52 -21.96
CA PRO A 70 0.88 3.39 -22.26
C PRO A 70 0.47 2.03 -22.83
N ILE A 71 1.31 1.42 -23.68
CA ILE A 71 1.03 0.09 -24.24
C ILE A 71 1.07 -1.02 -23.17
N GLU A 72 1.99 -0.92 -22.22
CA GLU A 72 2.13 -1.87 -21.11
C GLU A 72 1.01 -1.69 -20.08
N GLN A 73 0.53 -0.45 -19.90
CA GLN A 73 -0.67 -0.17 -19.09
C GLN A 73 -1.91 -0.85 -19.69
N LEU A 74 -2.11 -0.73 -21.00
CA LEU A 74 -3.19 -1.43 -21.71
C LEU A 74 -3.07 -2.95 -21.60
N GLN A 75 -1.85 -3.49 -21.73
CA GLN A 75 -1.61 -4.93 -21.58
C GLN A 75 -1.91 -5.41 -20.15
N LEU A 76 -1.47 -4.67 -19.14
CA LEU A 76 -1.79 -4.94 -17.73
C LEU A 76 -3.31 -4.90 -17.52
N ALA A 77 -3.99 -3.87 -18.00
CA ALA A 77 -5.42 -3.71 -17.84
C ALA A 77 -6.19 -4.86 -18.50
N ARG A 78 -5.87 -5.22 -19.75
CA ARG A 78 -6.48 -6.37 -20.45
C ARG A 78 -6.25 -7.68 -19.70
N MET A 79 -5.04 -7.90 -19.19
CA MET A 79 -4.70 -9.11 -18.47
C MET A 79 -5.47 -9.19 -17.14
N VAL A 80 -5.52 -8.12 -16.35
CA VAL A 80 -6.30 -8.09 -15.09
C VAL A 80 -7.79 -8.29 -15.39
N SER A 81 -8.32 -7.64 -16.42
CA SER A 81 -9.70 -7.85 -16.89
C SER A 81 -9.92 -9.22 -17.53
N SER A 82 -8.92 -10.08 -17.72
CA SER A 82 -9.14 -11.41 -18.31
C SER A 82 -9.34 -12.52 -17.28
N TYR A 83 -9.08 -12.24 -15.99
CA TYR A 83 -9.24 -13.24 -14.94
C TYR A 83 -10.70 -13.63 -14.71
N SER A 84 -10.92 -14.90 -14.39
CA SER A 84 -12.22 -15.43 -13.97
C SER A 84 -12.62 -14.88 -12.61
N GLU A 85 -13.88 -14.47 -12.45
CA GLU A 85 -14.40 -13.91 -11.21
C GLU A 85 -14.94 -15.00 -10.26
N PRO A 86 -14.75 -14.86 -8.93
CA PRO A 86 -13.94 -13.84 -8.26
C PRO A 86 -12.43 -14.15 -8.35
N SER A 87 -11.60 -13.11 -8.49
CA SER A 87 -10.14 -13.28 -8.46
C SER A 87 -9.40 -12.10 -7.84
N VAL A 88 -8.15 -12.37 -7.44
CA VAL A 88 -7.20 -11.38 -6.95
C VAL A 88 -6.02 -11.34 -7.91
N TYR A 89 -5.53 -10.15 -8.24
CA TYR A 89 -4.22 -9.94 -8.85
C TYR A 89 -3.36 -9.02 -7.98
N VAL A 90 -2.10 -9.40 -7.79
CA VAL A 90 -1.14 -8.66 -6.96
C VAL A 90 0.11 -8.32 -7.77
N LYS A 91 0.45 -7.03 -7.88
CA LYS A 91 1.68 -6.57 -8.56
C LYS A 91 2.25 -5.29 -7.94
N HIS A 92 3.56 -5.14 -7.93
CA HIS A 92 4.20 -3.85 -7.67
C HIS A 92 4.08 -2.95 -8.91
N VAL A 93 3.10 -2.05 -8.92
CA VAL A 93 2.85 -1.16 -10.06
C VAL A 93 2.09 0.09 -9.60
N CYS A 94 2.29 1.21 -10.30
CA CYS A 94 1.52 2.42 -10.08
C CYS A 94 0.06 2.22 -10.49
N PHE A 95 -0.82 3.04 -9.90
CA PHE A 95 -2.24 3.08 -10.25
C PHE A 95 -2.42 3.21 -11.77
N THR A 96 -3.28 2.35 -12.31
CA THR A 96 -3.61 2.29 -13.74
C THR A 96 -5.10 2.57 -13.86
N ASN A 97 -5.49 3.56 -14.65
CA ASN A 97 -6.90 3.87 -14.83
C ASN A 97 -7.46 3.00 -15.97
N PHE A 98 -8.29 2.01 -15.64
CA PHE A 98 -8.82 1.06 -16.64
C PHE A 98 -9.85 1.73 -17.57
N THR A 99 -10.56 2.74 -17.06
CA THR A 99 -11.56 3.49 -17.83
C THR A 99 -10.95 4.29 -18.98
N GLU A 100 -9.69 4.72 -18.87
CA GLU A 100 -8.93 5.37 -19.96
C GLU A 100 -8.72 4.44 -21.17
N PHE A 101 -8.82 3.13 -20.96
CA PHE A 101 -8.70 2.11 -22.00
C PHE A 101 -10.04 1.48 -22.39
N HIS A 102 -11.16 2.04 -21.93
CA HIS A 102 -12.51 1.46 -22.09
C HIS A 102 -12.59 0.02 -21.57
N LEU A 103 -11.86 -0.27 -20.48
CA LEU A 103 -11.87 -1.56 -19.81
C LEU A 103 -12.58 -1.46 -18.46
N PRO A 104 -13.21 -2.56 -18.01
CA PRO A 104 -13.94 -2.59 -16.74
C PRO A 104 -13.00 -2.36 -15.55
N GLU A 105 -13.45 -1.55 -14.60
CA GLU A 105 -12.65 -1.18 -13.42
C GLU A 105 -12.63 -2.32 -12.39
N PRO A 106 -11.45 -2.76 -11.92
CA PRO A 106 -11.33 -3.74 -10.85
C PRO A 106 -11.56 -3.09 -9.47
N ILE A 107 -11.74 -3.90 -8.44
CA ILE A 107 -11.79 -3.43 -7.05
C ILE A 107 -10.36 -3.11 -6.60
N TYR A 108 -10.00 -1.83 -6.56
CA TYR A 108 -8.68 -1.39 -6.08
C TYR A 108 -8.58 -1.40 -4.55
N ILE A 109 -7.51 -1.99 -4.03
CA ILE A 109 -7.12 -1.88 -2.63
C ILE A 109 -5.64 -1.57 -2.48
N ASN A 110 -5.26 -1.01 -1.33
CA ASN A 110 -3.85 -0.90 -0.99
C ASN A 110 -3.63 -0.85 0.54
N ILE A 111 -2.36 -0.82 0.94
CA ILE A 111 -1.94 -0.57 2.32
C ILE A 111 -0.84 0.48 2.30
N VAL A 112 -0.94 1.45 3.20
CA VAL A 112 0.09 2.47 3.44
C VAL A 112 0.82 2.21 4.76
N ARG A 113 2.00 2.80 4.90
CA ARG A 113 2.81 2.79 6.12
C ARG A 113 3.31 4.21 6.39
N ASP A 114 3.68 4.51 7.64
CA ASP A 114 4.45 5.72 7.95
C ASP A 114 5.65 5.81 6.98
N PRO A 115 5.78 6.93 6.26
CA PRO A 115 6.72 7.01 5.15
C PRO A 115 8.18 6.98 5.61
N VAL A 116 8.49 7.45 6.82
CA VAL A 116 9.84 7.43 7.39
C VAL A 116 10.20 6.00 7.78
N GLU A 117 9.33 5.30 8.51
CA GLU A 117 9.53 3.88 8.83
C GLU A 117 9.60 3.00 7.59
N ARG A 118 8.88 3.36 6.52
CA ARG A 118 8.91 2.67 5.23
C ARG A 118 10.27 2.81 4.55
N VAL A 119 10.84 4.02 4.46
CA VAL A 119 12.17 4.20 3.83
C VAL A 119 13.29 3.61 4.67
N ILE A 120 13.21 3.67 6.00
CA ILE A 120 14.13 2.95 6.89
C ILE A 120 14.03 1.43 6.63
N SER A 121 12.80 0.92 6.53
CA SER A 121 12.58 -0.50 6.24
C SER A 121 13.12 -0.92 4.86
N TRP A 122 13.03 -0.04 3.86
CA TRP A 122 13.64 -0.26 2.55
C TRP A 122 15.17 -0.25 2.62
N TYR A 123 15.75 0.76 3.28
CA TYR A 123 17.19 0.95 3.42
C TYR A 123 17.89 -0.31 3.95
N TYR A 124 17.38 -0.89 5.03
CA TYR A 124 17.95 -2.12 5.59
C TYR A 124 17.53 -3.38 4.85
N TYR A 125 16.42 -3.36 4.10
CA TYR A 125 16.01 -4.51 3.28
C TYR A 125 16.95 -4.71 2.10
N VAL A 126 17.34 -3.65 1.39
CA VAL A 126 18.28 -3.77 0.27
C VAL A 126 19.73 -3.99 0.69
N ARG A 127 20.03 -3.96 1.99
CA ARG A 127 21.36 -4.24 2.58
C ARG A 127 21.45 -5.60 3.27
N ALA A 128 20.32 -6.28 3.34
CA ALA A 128 20.21 -7.62 3.87
C ALA A 128 21.09 -8.63 3.12
N PRO A 129 21.93 -9.45 3.80
CA PRO A 129 22.63 -10.53 3.13
C PRO A 129 21.72 -11.50 2.37
N TRP A 130 20.56 -11.89 2.94
CA TRP A 130 19.63 -12.82 2.30
C TRP A 130 19.02 -12.24 1.01
N TYR A 131 18.82 -10.92 0.93
CA TYR A 131 18.35 -10.27 -0.30
C TYR A 131 19.28 -10.54 -1.48
N TYR A 132 20.60 -10.52 -1.27
CA TYR A 132 21.57 -10.79 -2.33
C TYR A 132 21.76 -12.29 -2.59
N VAL A 133 21.74 -13.11 -1.53
CA VAL A 133 21.87 -14.57 -1.67
C VAL A 133 20.71 -15.14 -2.49
N GLU A 134 19.46 -14.82 -2.12
CA GLU A 134 18.26 -15.28 -2.83
C GLU A 134 18.25 -14.78 -4.29
N ARG A 135 18.59 -13.51 -4.51
CA ARG A 135 18.62 -12.95 -5.87
C ARG A 135 19.74 -13.53 -6.72
N LYS A 136 20.90 -13.86 -6.17
CA LYS A 136 21.97 -14.54 -6.91
C LYS A 136 21.64 -15.98 -7.26
N GLN A 137 20.87 -16.69 -6.42
CA GLN A 137 20.41 -18.03 -6.77
C GLN A 137 19.51 -18.01 -8.02
N ILE A 138 18.71 -16.95 -8.19
CA ILE A 138 17.81 -16.77 -9.34
C ILE A 138 18.54 -16.11 -10.52
N PHE A 139 19.44 -15.16 -10.25
CA PHE A 139 20.18 -14.35 -11.23
C PHE A 139 21.69 -14.35 -10.89
N PRO A 140 22.43 -15.41 -11.28
CA PRO A 140 23.82 -15.63 -10.85
C PRO A 140 24.80 -14.49 -11.22
N ASP A 141 24.52 -13.79 -12.32
CA ASP A 141 25.31 -12.71 -12.91
C ASP A 141 25.19 -11.37 -12.16
N LEU A 142 24.32 -11.25 -11.16
CA LEU A 142 24.20 -10.01 -10.38
C LEU A 142 25.51 -9.70 -9.64
N PRO A 143 26.04 -8.46 -9.72
CA PRO A 143 27.20 -8.07 -8.95
C PRO A 143 26.88 -8.04 -7.44
N LEU A 144 27.87 -8.37 -6.61
CA LEU A 144 27.76 -8.13 -5.18
C LEU A 144 28.01 -6.65 -4.89
N PRO A 145 27.24 -6.03 -3.98
CA PRO A 145 27.48 -4.66 -3.56
C PRO A 145 28.74 -4.54 -2.71
N ASP A 146 29.24 -3.32 -2.58
CA ASP A 146 30.36 -3.01 -1.70
C ASP A 146 30.05 -3.34 -0.22
N PRO A 147 30.93 -4.05 0.50
CA PRO A 147 30.70 -4.41 1.90
C PRO A 147 30.51 -3.21 2.85
N ASN A 148 31.15 -2.06 2.59
CA ASN A 148 30.97 -0.86 3.39
C ASN A 148 29.58 -0.24 3.16
N TRP A 149 29.07 -0.31 1.94
CA TRP A 149 27.69 0.10 1.64
C TRP A 149 26.67 -0.78 2.39
N LEU A 150 26.90 -2.10 2.43
CA LEU A 150 26.05 -3.05 3.16
C LEU A 150 25.99 -2.78 4.66
N LYS A 151 27.14 -2.43 5.27
CA LYS A 151 27.28 -2.21 6.71
C LYS A 151 26.88 -0.81 7.17
N LYS A 152 26.62 0.12 6.24
CA LYS A 152 26.37 1.51 6.59
C LYS A 152 25.02 1.67 7.30
N ASP A 153 25.03 2.28 8.48
CA ASP A 153 23.82 2.61 9.22
C ASP A 153 23.02 3.76 8.59
N PHE A 154 21.69 3.68 8.71
CA PHE A 154 20.79 4.71 8.18
C PHE A 154 21.05 6.09 8.78
N GLU A 155 21.34 6.14 10.09
CA GLU A 155 21.64 7.41 10.77
C GLU A 155 22.88 8.09 10.19
N ILE A 156 23.97 7.33 10.04
CA ILE A 156 25.21 7.82 9.45
C ILE A 156 24.94 8.33 8.03
N CYS A 157 24.14 7.59 7.25
CA CYS A 157 23.75 7.97 5.89
C CYS A 157 22.98 9.30 5.85
N VAL A 158 22.00 9.50 6.75
CA VAL A 158 21.23 10.76 6.85
C VAL A 158 22.13 11.91 7.33
N LEU A 159 22.89 11.72 8.40
CA LEU A 159 23.72 12.76 9.02
C LEU A 159 24.86 13.23 8.11
N LYS A 160 25.45 12.32 7.31
CA LYS A 160 26.46 12.67 6.30
C LYS A 160 25.86 13.30 5.04
N GLY A 161 24.53 13.23 4.86
CA GLY A 161 23.87 13.71 3.65
C GLY A 161 24.20 12.86 2.42
N ASP A 162 24.40 11.55 2.60
CA ASP A 162 24.67 10.63 1.50
C ASP A 162 23.51 10.64 0.49
N ARG A 163 23.83 10.53 -0.80
CA ARG A 163 22.86 10.70 -1.91
C ARG A 163 21.58 9.86 -1.75
N GLU A 164 21.67 8.65 -1.23
CA GLU A 164 20.53 7.73 -1.08
C GLU A 164 19.64 8.02 0.14
N CYS A 165 20.13 8.81 1.11
CA CYS A 165 19.40 9.27 2.29
C CYS A 165 19.11 10.77 2.25
N ARG A 166 19.42 11.41 1.11
CA ARG A 166 19.12 12.81 0.85
C ARG A 166 17.82 12.91 0.08
N TYR A 167 16.84 13.59 0.67
CA TYR A 167 15.47 13.62 0.18
C TYR A 167 15.08 15.05 -0.23
N LEU A 168 15.49 15.47 -1.43
CA LEU A 168 15.21 16.82 -1.90
C LEU A 168 13.87 16.90 -2.63
N GLN A 169 13.07 17.89 -2.26
CA GLN A 169 11.82 18.20 -2.96
C GLN A 169 12.06 18.47 -4.44
N GLY A 170 11.17 17.94 -5.28
CA GLY A 170 11.23 18.10 -6.73
C GLY A 170 12.17 17.14 -7.46
N GLU A 171 12.99 16.36 -6.75
CA GLU A 171 13.80 15.33 -7.40
C GLU A 171 12.90 14.31 -8.10
N ILE A 172 13.24 14.03 -9.35
CA ILE A 172 12.53 13.10 -10.24
C ILE A 172 13.27 11.78 -10.44
N HIS A 173 14.49 11.64 -9.91
CA HIS A 173 15.30 10.46 -10.18
C HIS A 173 14.57 9.19 -9.69
N GLU A 174 14.45 8.19 -10.55
CA GLU A 174 13.80 6.88 -10.26
C GLU A 174 14.82 5.74 -10.38
N GLY A 175 16.07 5.97 -9.94
CA GLY A 175 17.12 4.97 -10.01
C GLY A 175 16.74 3.69 -9.27
N ILE A 176 17.37 2.56 -9.64
CA ILE A 176 17.18 1.27 -8.95
C ILE A 176 17.43 1.47 -7.45
N GLY A 177 16.38 1.29 -6.64
CA GLY A 177 16.45 1.51 -5.20
C GLY A 177 15.84 2.82 -4.69
N ASP A 178 15.34 3.71 -5.55
CA ASP A 178 14.57 4.88 -5.11
C ASP A 178 13.12 4.52 -4.79
N HIS A 179 12.89 4.16 -3.53
CA HIS A 179 11.56 3.85 -3.00
C HIS A 179 11.07 4.91 -2.01
N ARG A 180 11.50 6.17 -2.15
CA ARG A 180 11.06 7.25 -1.24
C ARG A 180 9.59 7.65 -1.42
N ARG A 181 9.02 7.45 -2.61
CA ARG A 181 7.66 7.88 -2.99
C ARG A 181 6.62 6.78 -2.75
N GLN A 182 5.83 6.87 -1.67
CA GLN A 182 4.63 6.05 -1.51
C GLN A 182 3.50 6.61 -2.38
N THR A 183 3.39 7.94 -2.45
CA THR A 183 2.39 8.66 -3.27
C THR A 183 2.42 8.25 -4.74
N LEU A 184 3.61 7.94 -5.29
CA LEU A 184 3.78 7.53 -6.70
C LEU A 184 2.90 6.34 -7.09
N PHE A 185 2.77 5.35 -6.20
CA PHE A 185 1.96 4.16 -6.45
C PHE A 185 0.46 4.45 -6.60
N PHE A 186 -0.01 5.58 -6.08
CA PHE A 186 -1.40 6.02 -6.16
C PHE A 186 -1.61 7.13 -7.20
N CYS A 187 -0.63 8.00 -7.39
CA CYS A 187 -0.69 9.07 -8.38
C CYS A 187 -0.76 8.52 -9.82
N GLY A 188 -0.08 7.40 -10.09
CA GLY A 188 -0.13 6.70 -11.37
C GLY A 188 1.10 6.93 -12.23
N HIS A 189 0.97 6.68 -13.53
CA HIS A 189 2.11 6.56 -14.45
C HIS A 189 2.62 7.89 -15.02
N SER A 190 1.91 9.00 -14.81
CA SER A 190 2.28 10.29 -15.41
C SER A 190 3.63 10.81 -14.91
N GLU A 191 4.41 11.47 -15.79
CA GLU A 191 5.59 12.25 -15.38
C GLU A 191 5.27 13.30 -14.31
N LYS A 192 4.03 13.78 -14.26
CA LYS A 192 3.56 14.72 -13.24
C LYS A 192 3.49 14.12 -11.82
N CYS A 193 3.72 12.81 -11.68
CA CYS A 193 3.78 12.07 -10.43
C CYS A 193 5.21 11.84 -9.91
N THR A 194 6.24 12.00 -10.76
CA THR A 194 7.63 11.72 -10.38
C THR A 194 8.28 12.75 -9.44
N PRO A 195 7.93 14.06 -9.48
CA PRO A 195 8.57 15.04 -8.59
C PRO A 195 8.28 14.74 -7.11
N PHE A 196 9.33 14.38 -6.38
CA PHE A 196 9.22 14.00 -4.97
C PHE A 196 8.69 15.15 -4.10
N ASN A 197 7.82 14.82 -3.14
CA ASN A 197 7.34 15.75 -2.13
C ASN A 197 6.66 17.01 -2.71
N THR A 198 5.97 16.89 -3.85
CA THR A 198 5.25 18.00 -4.50
C THR A 198 3.75 17.94 -4.27
N VAL A 199 3.12 19.13 -4.22
CA VAL A 199 1.65 19.26 -4.08
C VAL A 199 0.92 18.60 -5.25
N GLY A 200 1.44 18.75 -6.47
CA GLY A 200 0.81 18.16 -7.66
C GLY A 200 0.71 16.63 -7.60
N ALA A 201 1.80 15.95 -7.20
CA ALA A 201 1.79 14.49 -7.06
C ALA A 201 0.88 14.04 -5.91
N LEU A 202 0.90 14.77 -4.79
CA LEU A 202 0.05 14.51 -3.63
C LEU A 202 -1.44 14.56 -3.98
N GLU A 203 -1.90 15.66 -4.58
CA GLU A 203 -3.33 15.86 -4.86
C GLU A 203 -3.86 14.86 -5.90
N ARG A 204 -3.04 14.47 -6.89
CA ARG A 204 -3.37 13.38 -7.81
C ARG A 204 -3.49 12.03 -7.11
N ALA A 205 -2.58 11.73 -6.18
CA ALA A 205 -2.64 10.50 -5.38
C ALA A 205 -3.91 10.46 -4.49
N LYS A 206 -4.24 11.56 -3.80
CA LYS A 206 -5.47 11.67 -3.00
C LYS A 206 -6.72 11.49 -3.87
N LEU A 207 -6.76 12.15 -5.03
CA LEU A 207 -7.86 12.04 -5.98
C LEU A 207 -8.07 10.59 -6.45
N ALA A 208 -6.98 9.88 -6.76
CA ALA A 208 -7.06 8.48 -7.16
C ALA A 208 -7.63 7.60 -6.03
N VAL A 209 -7.18 7.82 -4.78
CA VAL A 209 -7.69 7.11 -3.60
C VAL A 209 -9.18 7.36 -3.38
N GLU A 210 -9.64 8.60 -3.48
CA GLU A 210 -11.07 8.94 -3.33
C GLU A 210 -11.94 8.32 -4.41
N LYS A 211 -11.47 8.31 -5.67
CA LYS A 211 -12.28 7.87 -6.80
C LYS A 211 -12.32 6.36 -6.97
N HIS A 212 -11.17 5.70 -6.83
CA HIS A 212 -10.98 4.34 -7.34
C HIS A 212 -10.74 3.30 -6.25
N TYR A 213 -10.14 3.67 -5.11
CA TYR A 213 -9.78 2.69 -4.09
C TYR A 213 -10.97 2.41 -3.15
N ALA A 214 -11.33 1.12 -3.04
CA ALA A 214 -12.32 0.64 -2.10
C ALA A 214 -11.86 0.82 -0.65
N VAL A 215 -10.66 0.32 -0.33
CA VAL A 215 -10.04 0.45 0.98
C VAL A 215 -8.54 0.66 0.81
N VAL A 216 -8.01 1.67 1.51
CA VAL A 216 -6.56 1.85 1.71
C VAL A 216 -6.26 1.68 3.20
N GLY A 217 -5.74 0.51 3.55
CA GLY A 217 -5.40 0.14 4.92
C GLY A 217 -4.14 0.84 5.44
N VAL A 218 -3.91 0.75 6.75
CA VAL A 218 -2.72 1.29 7.44
C VAL A 218 -2.01 0.15 8.15
N LEU A 219 -0.73 -0.08 7.84
CA LEU A 219 0.04 -1.17 8.41
C LEU A 219 0.14 -1.10 9.94
N GLU A 220 0.26 0.11 10.48
CA GLU A 220 0.34 0.36 11.92
C GLU A 220 -1.01 0.13 12.65
N ASP A 221 -2.12 0.00 11.90
CA ASP A 221 -3.47 -0.23 12.44
C ASP A 221 -4.19 -1.34 11.67
N MET A 222 -3.64 -2.56 11.77
CA MET A 222 -4.20 -3.73 11.08
C MET A 222 -5.57 -4.15 11.62
N ASN A 223 -5.89 -3.92 12.89
CA ASN A 223 -7.21 -4.22 13.44
C ASN A 223 -8.30 -3.44 12.71
N THR A 224 -8.13 -2.13 12.60
CA THR A 224 -9.07 -1.27 11.87
C THR A 224 -9.09 -1.63 10.39
N THR A 225 -7.91 -1.88 9.80
CA THR A 225 -7.77 -2.28 8.39
C THR A 225 -8.56 -3.54 8.06
N LEU A 226 -8.38 -4.62 8.85
CA LEU A 226 -9.06 -5.90 8.63
C LEU A 226 -10.57 -5.78 8.84
N THR A 227 -11.00 -5.05 9.88
CA THR A 227 -12.43 -4.80 10.13
C THR A 227 -13.09 -4.09 8.94
N VAL A 228 -12.45 -3.06 8.40
CA VAL A 228 -13.01 -2.31 7.25
C VAL A 228 -13.05 -3.19 6.01
N LEU A 229 -11.98 -3.94 5.71
CA LEU A 229 -11.93 -4.86 4.57
C LEU A 229 -13.02 -5.93 4.63
N GLU A 230 -13.22 -6.55 5.80
CA GLU A 230 -14.25 -7.58 6.03
C GLU A 230 -15.66 -7.08 5.72
N ASN A 231 -15.95 -5.82 6.04
CA ASN A 231 -17.28 -5.26 5.89
C ASN A 231 -17.50 -4.59 4.52
N TYR A 232 -16.47 -3.98 3.93
CA TYR A 232 -16.59 -3.27 2.66
C TYR A 232 -16.42 -4.20 1.45
N ILE A 233 -15.65 -5.29 1.61
CA ILE A 233 -15.30 -6.23 0.53
C ILE A 233 -15.43 -7.69 1.03
N PRO A 234 -16.60 -8.10 1.58
CA PRO A 234 -16.77 -9.40 2.25
C PRO A 234 -16.47 -10.60 1.36
N ARG A 235 -16.77 -10.51 0.04
CA ARG A 235 -16.49 -11.57 -0.94
C ARG A 235 -15.04 -12.05 -0.91
N PHE A 236 -14.10 -11.15 -0.65
CA PHE A 236 -12.68 -11.46 -0.60
C PHE A 236 -12.15 -11.58 0.84
N PHE A 237 -12.71 -10.81 1.78
CA PHE A 237 -12.13 -10.63 3.10
C PHE A 237 -12.91 -11.23 4.27
N GLN A 238 -14.05 -11.88 4.05
CA GLN A 238 -14.78 -12.53 5.15
C GLN A 238 -13.85 -13.45 5.97
N GLY A 239 -13.77 -13.19 7.28
CA GLY A 239 -12.91 -13.93 8.21
C GLY A 239 -11.41 -13.64 8.10
N ALA A 240 -11.02 -12.51 7.49
CA ALA A 240 -9.64 -12.05 7.43
C ALA A 240 -9.01 -11.83 8.80
N THR A 241 -9.78 -11.33 9.77
CA THR A 241 -9.32 -11.10 11.14
C THR A 241 -8.90 -12.43 11.79
N ASP A 242 -9.75 -13.46 11.72
CA ASP A 242 -9.43 -14.79 12.24
C ASP A 242 -8.15 -15.35 11.59
N VAL A 243 -8.11 -15.36 10.24
CA VAL A 243 -6.98 -15.92 9.50
C VAL A 243 -5.68 -15.19 9.81
N TYR A 244 -5.73 -13.87 9.98
CA TYR A 244 -4.57 -13.06 10.32
C TYR A 244 -4.06 -13.38 11.72
N TYR A 245 -4.96 -13.47 12.72
CA TYR A 245 -4.59 -13.64 14.13
C TYR A 245 -4.25 -15.09 14.52
N ASP A 246 -4.96 -16.08 13.98
CA ASP A 246 -4.69 -17.51 14.23
C ASP A 246 -3.29 -17.93 13.78
N GLN A 247 -2.72 -17.21 12.82
CA GLN A 247 -1.46 -17.57 12.18
C GLN A 247 -0.39 -16.48 12.29
N VAL A 248 -0.51 -15.58 13.27
CA VAL A 248 0.46 -14.49 13.53
C VAL A 248 1.89 -15.03 13.61
N ASN A 249 2.09 -16.19 14.24
CA ASN A 249 3.41 -16.82 14.34
C ASN A 249 4.02 -17.20 12.98
N SER A 250 3.19 -17.58 11.99
CA SER A 250 3.61 -17.85 10.61
C SER A 250 3.92 -16.54 9.87
N PHE A 251 3.05 -15.53 10.01
CA PHE A 251 3.21 -14.23 9.34
C PHE A 251 4.39 -13.39 9.86
N MET A 252 4.69 -13.45 11.16
CA MET A 252 5.80 -12.71 11.78
C MET A 252 7.17 -13.12 11.22
N ARG A 253 7.31 -14.36 10.72
CA ARG A 253 8.56 -14.83 10.10
C ARG A 253 8.79 -14.25 8.70
N ILE A 254 7.73 -13.85 7.99
CA ILE A 254 7.80 -13.42 6.59
C ILE A 254 8.57 -12.11 6.43
N ASN A 255 8.34 -11.14 7.34
CA ASN A 255 8.85 -9.77 7.18
C ASN A 255 9.97 -9.40 8.18
N ARG A 256 10.46 -10.35 8.98
CA ARG A 256 11.47 -10.06 10.02
C ARG A 256 12.83 -9.79 9.38
N ASN A 257 13.31 -8.56 9.53
CA ASN A 257 14.67 -8.18 9.18
C ASN A 257 15.48 -8.03 10.49
N PHE A 258 16.35 -9.00 10.79
CA PHE A 258 17.22 -8.99 11.97
C PHE A 258 18.36 -7.95 11.89
N PHE A 259 18.53 -7.30 10.75
CA PHE A 259 19.59 -6.36 10.42
C PHE A 259 19.06 -4.92 10.31
N LYS A 260 17.89 -4.65 10.90
CA LYS A 260 17.36 -3.29 11.08
C LYS A 260 17.69 -2.84 12.51
N PRO A 261 18.80 -2.12 12.75
CA PRO A 261 19.03 -1.48 14.04
C PRO A 261 17.98 -0.39 14.28
N PRO A 262 17.74 -0.02 15.56
CA PRO A 262 16.89 1.11 15.89
C PRO A 262 17.47 2.40 15.29
N VAL A 263 16.59 3.33 14.96
CA VAL A 263 16.92 4.67 14.49
C VAL A 263 16.31 5.64 15.50
N SER A 264 17.10 6.61 15.93
CA SER A 264 16.74 7.70 16.85
C SER A 264 15.60 8.55 16.30
N GLU A 265 14.77 9.08 17.20
CA GLU A 265 13.65 9.95 16.79
C GLU A 265 14.15 11.28 16.21
N GLU A 266 15.30 11.76 16.64
CA GLU A 266 15.97 12.95 16.09
C GLU A 266 16.24 12.75 14.58
N VAL A 267 16.86 11.64 14.20
CA VAL A 267 17.11 11.32 12.78
C VAL A 267 15.81 11.11 12.02
N LYS A 268 14.83 10.41 12.61
CA LYS A 268 13.51 10.26 11.97
C LYS A 268 12.83 11.60 11.74
N ASN A 269 12.94 12.54 12.66
CA ASN A 269 12.40 13.89 12.51
C ASN A 269 13.10 14.67 11.39
N LEU A 270 14.42 14.56 11.25
CA LEU A 270 15.16 15.14 10.11
C LEU A 270 14.63 14.62 8.77
N VAL A 271 14.37 13.31 8.66
CA VAL A 271 13.78 12.71 7.46
C VAL A 271 12.34 13.19 7.29
N ARG A 272 11.54 13.19 8.35
CA ARG A 272 10.12 13.61 8.34
C ARG A 272 9.94 15.03 7.81
N ASN A 273 10.85 15.95 8.16
CA ASN A 273 10.87 17.33 7.66
C ASN A 273 11.03 17.43 6.13
N ASN A 274 11.63 16.43 5.50
CA ASN A 274 11.78 16.34 4.04
C ASN A 274 10.67 15.50 3.37
N PHE A 275 9.78 14.88 4.15
CA PHE A 275 8.71 13.97 3.68
C PHE A 275 7.30 14.57 3.87
N THR A 276 7.19 15.88 4.04
CA THR A 276 5.92 16.58 4.37
C THR A 276 4.69 16.08 3.59
N ARG A 277 4.78 15.92 2.27
CA ARG A 277 3.68 15.46 1.41
C ARG A 277 3.44 13.96 1.47
N GLU A 278 4.48 13.16 1.67
CA GLU A 278 4.32 11.72 1.93
C GLU A 278 3.64 11.47 3.28
N VAL A 279 3.98 12.27 4.31
CA VAL A 279 3.32 12.23 5.62
C VAL A 279 1.87 12.68 5.50
N GLU A 280 1.62 13.78 4.79
CA GLU A 280 0.26 14.27 4.55
C GLU A 280 -0.60 13.23 3.82
N PHE A 281 -0.06 12.56 2.80
CA PHE A 281 -0.75 11.47 2.11
C PHE A 281 -1.07 10.29 3.04
N TYR A 282 -0.10 9.87 3.86
CA TYR A 282 -0.30 8.82 4.86
C TYR A 282 -1.42 9.19 5.85
N GLN A 283 -1.42 10.42 6.37
CA GLN A 283 -2.47 10.89 7.29
C GLN A 283 -3.84 10.96 6.61
N PHE A 284 -3.89 11.40 5.35
CA PHE A 284 -5.10 11.37 4.54
C PHE A 284 -5.68 9.95 4.41
N CYS A 285 -4.86 8.96 4.04
CA CYS A 285 -5.30 7.56 3.96
C CYS A 285 -5.77 7.03 5.32
N LYS A 286 -5.04 7.35 6.40
CA LYS A 286 -5.39 6.96 7.77
C LYS A 286 -6.72 7.57 8.21
N GLN A 287 -6.94 8.85 7.93
CA GLN A 287 -8.20 9.53 8.21
C GLN A 287 -9.35 8.87 7.43
N ARG A 288 -9.15 8.61 6.13
CA ARG A 288 -10.14 7.93 5.29
C ARG A 288 -10.52 6.54 5.83
N LEU A 289 -9.53 5.75 6.28
CA LEU A 289 -9.77 4.45 6.90
C LEU A 289 -10.62 4.57 8.18
N TYR A 290 -10.32 5.54 9.05
CA TYR A 290 -11.13 5.75 10.25
C TYR A 290 -12.53 6.26 9.96
N ARG A 291 -12.73 7.05 8.89
CA ARG A 291 -14.09 7.46 8.46
C ARG A 291 -14.91 6.22 8.07
N GLN A 292 -14.33 5.30 7.29
CA GLN A 292 -14.99 4.02 6.95
C GLN A 292 -15.30 3.20 8.21
N TYR A 293 -14.35 3.08 9.13
CA TYR A 293 -14.53 2.36 10.38
C TYR A 293 -15.64 2.97 11.26
N ARG A 294 -15.67 4.30 11.39
CA ARG A 294 -16.72 5.02 12.14
C ARG A 294 -18.10 4.83 11.52
N ALA A 295 -18.19 4.88 10.19
CA ALA A 295 -19.45 4.62 9.48
C ALA A 295 -20.01 3.22 9.81
N LEU A 296 -19.16 2.19 9.88
CA LEU A 296 -19.56 0.84 10.31
C LEU A 296 -20.11 0.83 11.74
N LYS A 297 -19.45 1.54 12.66
CA LYS A 297 -19.89 1.62 14.06
C LYS A 297 -21.25 2.31 14.19
N LEU A 298 -21.46 3.42 13.48
CA LEU A 298 -22.73 4.16 13.49
C LEU A 298 -23.88 3.33 12.90
N ALA A 299 -23.64 2.60 11.81
CA ALA A 299 -24.64 1.69 11.27
C ALA A 299 -24.99 0.55 12.24
N SER A 300 -23.99 0.01 12.96
CA SER A 300 -24.22 -1.05 13.95
C SER A 300 -25.03 -0.59 15.16
N THR A 301 -24.91 0.67 15.57
CA THR A 301 -25.68 1.26 16.69
C THR A 301 -27.12 1.62 16.32
N ASN A 302 -27.40 1.82 15.03
CA ASN A 302 -28.74 2.16 14.53
C ASN A 302 -29.60 0.94 14.18
N LEU A 303 -29.08 -0.29 14.34
CA LEU A 303 -29.88 -1.51 14.26
C LEU A 303 -30.65 -1.69 15.58
N PRO A 304 -32.00 -1.72 15.57
CA PRO A 304 -32.75 -1.95 16.79
C PRO A 304 -32.40 -3.33 17.36
N SER A 305 -32.12 -3.38 18.67
CA SER A 305 -32.03 -4.62 19.42
C SER A 305 -33.36 -5.37 19.27
N VAL A 306 -33.34 -6.46 18.51
CA VAL A 306 -34.44 -7.42 18.49
C VAL A 306 -34.51 -8.03 19.88
N ASN A 307 -35.39 -7.48 20.73
CA ASN A 307 -35.80 -8.09 21.98
C ASN A 307 -36.51 -9.39 21.63
N ASN A 308 -35.79 -10.52 21.68
CA ASN A 308 -36.41 -11.82 21.78
C ASN A 308 -36.97 -11.98 23.20
N HIS A 309 -38.17 -11.45 23.40
CA HIS A 309 -39.09 -11.96 24.41
C HIS A 309 -40.12 -12.82 23.69
N LEU A 310 -39.93 -14.13 23.76
CA LEU A 310 -40.99 -15.14 23.84
C LEU A 310 -40.43 -16.36 24.57
#